data_AF-A0A5K1G8H3-F1
#
_entry.id   AF-A0A5K1G8H3-F1
#
_cell.length_a   1.000
_cell.length_b   1.000
_cell.length_c   1.000
_cell.angle_alpha   90.00
_cell.angle_beta   90.00
_cell.angle_gamma   90.00
#
_symmetry.space_group_name_H-M   'P 1'
#
loop_
_entity.id
_entity.type
_entity.pdbx_description
1 polymer ?
#
loop_
_entity_poly.entity_id
_entity_poly.type
_entity_poly.pdbx_seq_one_letter_code
_entity_poly.pdbx_strand_id
1 'polypeptide(L)' 'VCYVAFWDEVTRSTQETEGKRIGDDHMIGKWRIVVVKELPFSDQRLNGKIPK' A
#
# COMPACT_ATOMS: atom_id res chain seq x y z
N VAL A 1 -19.44 -5.15 -3.42
CA VAL A 1 -18.37 -4.31 -4.04
C VAL A 1 -17.06 -4.77 -3.45
N CYS A 2 -16.06 -5.04 -4.29
CA CYS A 2 -14.72 -5.48 -3.85
C CYS A 2 -13.76 -4.29 -4.01
N TYR A 3 -13.09 -3.89 -2.93
CA TYR A 3 -12.12 -2.81 -2.93
C TYR A 3 -10.73 -3.39 -2.77
N VAL A 4 -9.80 -2.98 -3.64
CA VAL A 4 -8.42 -3.47 -3.64
C VAL A 4 -7.48 -2.27 -3.55
N ALA A 5 -6.49 -2.36 -2.66
CA ALA A 5 -5.42 -1.39 -2.55
C ALA A 5 -4.06 -2.07 -2.79
N PHE A 6 -3.20 -1.40 -3.56
CA PHE A 6 -1.85 -1.86 -3.84
C PHE A 6 -0.86 -1.04 -3.04
N TRP A 7 -0.08 -1.72 -2.20
CA TRP A 7 0.92 -1.11 -1.32
C TRP A 7 2.30 -1.61 -1.72
N ASP A 8 3.31 -0.76 -1.63
CA ASP A 8 4.70 -1.16 -1.62
C ASP A 8 5.14 -1.52 -0.19
N GLU A 9 6.38 -2.00 -0.03
CA GLU A 9 6.91 -2.41 1.27
C GLU A 9 7.04 -1.24 2.26
N VAL A 10 7.33 -0.02 1.78
CA VAL A 10 7.40 1.18 2.63
C VAL A 10 6.01 1.55 3.10
N THR A 11 5.02 1.60 2.21
CA THR A 11 3.61 1.85 2.60
C THR A 11 3.14 0.84 3.65
N ARG A 12 3.44 -0.45 3.44
CA ARG A 12 3.09 -1.50 4.41
C ARG A 12 3.72 -1.22 5.78
N SER A 13 5.02 -0.93 5.83
CA SER A 13 5.74 -0.68 7.09
C SER A 13 5.19 0.55 7.83
N THR A 14 4.88 1.63 7.10
CA THR A 14 4.27 2.84 7.67
C THR A 14 2.90 2.54 8.27
N GLN A 15 2.05 1.82 7.55
CA GLN A 15 0.70 1.48 8.02
C GLN A 15 0.74 0.51 9.22
N GLU A 16 1.67 -0.44 9.25
CA GLU A 16 1.88 -1.31 10.41
C GLU A 16 2.29 -0.51 11.65
N THR A 17 3.12 0.54 11.48
CA THR A 17 3.52 1.46 12.55
C THR A 17 2.35 2.29 13.08
N GLU A 18 1.41 2.66 12.21
CA GLU A 18 0.14 3.31 12.59
C GLU A 18 -0.90 2.34 13.17
N GLY A 19 -0.56 1.06 13.33
CA GLY A 19 -1.45 0.03 13.87
C GLY A 19 -2.44 -0.56 12.87
N LYS A 20 -2.35 -0.19 11.58
CA LYS A 20 -3.15 -0.76 10.49
C LYS A 20 -2.46 -2.01 9.94
N ARG A 21 -2.55 -3.11 10.68
CA ARG A 21 -1.96 -4.40 10.30
C ARG A 21 -2.84 -5.13 9.29
N ILE A 22 -2.22 -5.71 8.28
CA ILE A 22 -2.89 -6.57 7.31
C ILE A 22 -3.25 -7.88 8.02
N GLY A 23 -4.51 -8.31 7.95
CA GLY A 23 -4.94 -9.61 8.47
C GLY A 23 -4.33 -10.78 7.70
N ASP A 24 -4.38 -11.99 8.26
CA ASP A 24 -3.84 -13.20 7.61
C ASP A 24 -4.50 -13.49 6.26
N ASP A 25 -5.73 -13.00 6.06
CA ASP A 25 -6.52 -13.07 4.82
C ASP A 25 -6.16 -11.97 3.79
N HIS A 26 -5.14 -11.16 4.07
CA HIS A 26 -4.76 -9.99 3.28
C HIS A 26 -5.83 -8.90 3.23
N MET A 27 -6.67 -8.78 4.27
CA MET A 27 -7.73 -7.78 4.33
C MET A 27 -7.48 -6.76 5.45
N ILE A 28 -7.96 -5.54 5.22
CA ILE A 28 -8.16 -4.51 6.24
C ILE A 28 -9.58 -3.97 6.06
N GLY A 29 -10.49 -4.37 6.96
CA GLY A 29 -11.90 -4.02 6.84
C GLY A 29 -12.53 -4.55 5.54
N LYS A 30 -12.97 -3.66 4.65
CA LYS A 30 -13.55 -4.02 3.33
C LYS A 30 -12.51 -4.04 2.19
N TRP A 31 -11.26 -3.74 2.48
CA TRP A 31 -10.19 -3.62 1.49
C TRP A 31 -9.33 -4.87 1.47
N ARG A 32 -9.08 -5.40 0.27
CA ARG A 32 -8.02 -6.36 0.03
C ARG A 32 -6.72 -5.63 -0.23
N ILE A 33 -5.70 -5.91 0.56
CA ILE A 33 -4.39 -5.30 0.44
C ILE A 33 -3.47 -6.23 -0.34
N VAL A 34 -2.88 -5.71 -1.41
CA VAL A 34 -1.89 -6.42 -2.23
C VAL A 34 -0.56 -5.72 -2.07
N VAL A 35 0.41 -6.41 -1.46
CA VAL A 35 1.77 -5.89 -1.31
C VAL A 35 2.57 -6.22 -2.57
N VAL A 36 2.97 -5.20 -3.31
CA VAL A 36 3.75 -5.33 -4.54
C VAL A 36 5.23 -5.15 -4.19
N LYS A 37 6.04 -6.12 -4.63
CA LYS A 37 7.49 -6.11 -4.51
C LYS A 37 8.11 -5.80 -5.87
N GLU A 38 9.35 -5.32 -5.87
CA GLU A 38 10.14 -5.10 -7.11
C GLU A 38 9.43 -4.18 -8.11
N LEU A 39 8.80 -3.12 -7.61
CA LEU A 39 8.20 -2.12 -8.46
C LEU A 39 9.28 -1.50 -9.38
N PRO A 40 8.96 -1.23 -10.66
CA PRO A 40 9.90 -0.59 -11.58
C PRO A 40 10.22 0.88 -11.21
N PHE A 41 9.66 1.35 -10.10
CA PHE A 41 9.92 2.63 -9.48
C PHE A 41 10.03 2.41 -7.96
N SER A 42 11.05 3.00 -7.36
CA SER A 42 11.33 2.93 -5.93
C SER A 42 10.65 4.03 -5.12
N ASP A 43 10.13 5.07 -5.79
CA ASP A 43 9.61 6.26 -5.12
C ASP A 43 8.08 6.27 -5.11
N GLN A 44 7.53 6.60 -3.94
CA GLN A 44 6.11 6.84 -3.77
C GLN A 44 5.79 8.15 -4.48
N ARG A 45 4.97 8.12 -5.54
CA ARG A 45 4.56 9.37 -6.18
C ARG A 45 3.73 10.17 -5.18
N LEU A 46 4.36 11.17 -4.56
CA LEU A 46 3.64 12.22 -3.83
C LEU A 46 2.62 12.81 -4.80
N ASN A 47 1.33 12.77 -4.43
CA ASN A 47 0.22 13.37 -5.18
C ASN A 47 0.36 14.92 -5.18
N GLY A 48 1.42 15.43 -5.80
CA GLY A 48 1.83 16.81 -5.76
C GLY A 48 2.88 17.09 -6.82
N LYS A 49 2.43 17.18 -8.08
CA LYS A 49 3.20 17.61 -9.27
C LYS A 49 4.48 16.79 -9.54
N ILE A 50 4.42 15.94 -10.56
CA ILE A 50 5.63 15.49 -11.27
C ILE A 50 6.13 16.72 -12.05
N PRO A 51 7.28 17.33 -11.70
CA PRO A 51 7.83 18.41 -12.50
C PRO A 51 8.26 17.81 -13.83
N LYS A 52 7.89 18.49 -14.91
CA LYS A 52 8.22 18.12 -16.28
C LYS A 52 9.64 18.58 -16.63
#